data_AF-A0A0N5ABL5-F1
#
_entry.id   AF-A0A0N5ABL5-F1
#
_cell.length_a   1.000
_cell.length_b   1.000
_cell.length_c   1.000
_cell.angle_alpha   90.00
_cell.angle_beta   90.00
_cell.angle_gamma   90.00
#
_symmetry.space_group_name_H-M   'P 1'
#
loop_
_entity.id
_entity.type
_entity.pdbx_description
1 polymer ?
#
loop_
_entity_poly.entity_id
_entity_poly.type
_entity_poly.pdbx_seq_one_letter_code
_entity_poly.pdbx_strand_id
1 'polypeptide(L)'
;MKRVRSIYADLYVKGSYRARFTPRVSRHRRPHVIAWAGPAAFAINRFYKLDKWYKARIEKPEILPQLHIIDPDNFEQSLEELNKCPRIDIGFKERQWLSTEKEQQNKSEMEKLARKLKINVDQTKLHYNNIALFNHFHIFDDLFGANVFFHNTQRMTISFPTNDVVYSGNVIPAVSCLDNFFIYKPNVDIESIGDGFNTLLALNLDGNPYILNSEILHWMVANIKDADNTSKGEEIVPYMQALPFRGSGFHRFVFLLFRHHKKLDFTRYGLNGSSLFDRTFLLRKFYKENEDDITPSAVSFSQVTWDISVNDFLHKIGMKAPFYRYQFRPKLKMKQKEFPNKPQPFDCYLDQFRDPVEMETEVLKKRLAIRTLCENPVRPKYPDISFSEHRQALPHWQHTRILKENAGVGRFYALWNNPID
;
A
#
# COMPACT_ATOMS: atom_id res chain seq x y z
N MET A 1 39.04 52.86 27.92
CA MET A 1 38.34 51.58 27.64
C MET A 1 39.07 50.84 26.53
N LYS A 2 39.60 49.64 26.82
CA LYS A 2 40.31 48.78 25.85
C LYS A 2 39.35 48.39 24.70
N ARG A 3 39.83 48.44 23.46
CA ARG A 3 39.08 48.06 22.25
C ARG A 3 38.81 46.55 22.29
N VAL A 4 37.55 46.13 22.33
CA VAL A 4 37.18 44.72 22.24
C VAL A 4 37.15 44.33 20.75
N ARG A 5 38.03 43.42 20.33
CA ARG A 5 37.96 42.77 19.01
C ARG A 5 36.89 41.68 19.04
N SER A 6 36.16 41.48 17.95
CA SER A 6 35.22 40.36 17.85
C SER A 6 35.97 39.03 17.71
N ILE A 7 35.53 38.00 18.43
CA ILE A 7 36.12 36.65 18.43
C ILE A 7 36.08 36.02 17.02
N TYR A 8 35.15 36.45 16.18
CA TYR A 8 34.98 35.97 14.80
C TYR A 8 35.90 36.63 13.76
N ALA A 9 36.79 37.54 14.17
CA ALA A 9 37.67 38.24 13.23
C ALA A 9 38.92 37.43 12.80
N ASP A 10 39.30 36.39 13.54
CA ASP A 10 40.52 35.61 13.28
C ASP A 10 40.31 34.42 12.32
N LEU A 11 39.05 34.05 12.04
CA LEU A 11 38.71 33.04 11.04
C LEU A 11 38.37 33.75 9.71
N TYR A 12 39.38 34.15 8.94
CA TYR A 12 39.14 34.90 7.71
C TYR A 12 39.89 34.35 6.48
N VAL A 13 39.12 34.09 5.42
CA VAL A 13 39.57 33.78 4.05
C VAL A 13 40.15 35.04 3.40
N LYS A 14 41.37 34.98 2.88
CA LYS A 14 42.03 36.10 2.17
C LYS A 14 41.16 36.57 0.99
N GLY A 15 40.69 37.82 1.02
CA GLY A 15 40.08 38.51 -0.14
C GLY A 15 38.77 39.26 0.10
N SER A 16 38.13 39.15 1.28
CA SER A 16 36.87 39.87 1.51
C SER A 16 37.06 41.27 2.11
N TYR A 17 36.43 42.28 1.53
CA TYR A 17 36.41 43.66 2.02
C TYR A 17 35.29 43.88 3.07
N ARG A 18 35.47 43.38 4.30
CA ARG A 18 34.62 43.76 5.46
C ARG A 18 35.43 44.47 6.54
N ALA A 19 34.82 45.47 7.17
CA ALA A 19 35.47 46.34 8.15
C ALA A 19 35.78 45.60 9.46
N ARG A 20 37.04 45.68 9.91
CA ARG A 20 37.58 44.96 11.09
C ARG A 20 37.14 45.51 12.46
N PHE A 21 36.43 46.62 12.48
CA PHE A 21 35.95 47.27 13.71
C PHE A 21 34.53 47.80 13.50
N THR A 22 33.72 47.78 14.56
CA THR A 22 32.36 48.34 14.53
C THR A 22 32.43 49.87 14.41
N PRO A 23 31.73 50.51 13.45
CA PRO A 23 31.78 51.96 13.27
C PRO A 23 31.03 52.70 14.39
N ARG A 24 31.54 53.88 14.78
CA ARG A 24 30.86 54.80 15.71
C ARG A 24 30.21 55.94 14.93
N VAL A 25 28.96 56.26 15.27
CA VAL A 25 28.25 57.44 14.75
C VAL A 25 28.51 58.63 15.68
N SER A 26 29.03 59.74 15.14
CA SER A 26 29.17 61.02 15.87
C SER A 26 27.83 61.76 15.90
N ARG A 27 27.47 62.38 17.04
CA ARG A 27 26.27 63.20 17.15
C ARG A 27 26.62 64.67 17.01
N HIS A 28 25.89 65.41 16.17
CA HIS A 28 25.94 66.88 16.13
C HIS A 28 24.64 67.47 16.69
N ARG A 29 24.82 68.49 17.55
CA ARG A 29 23.95 69.59 17.98
C ARG A 29 22.43 69.34 18.14
N ARG A 30 21.95 69.45 19.39
CA ARG A 30 20.52 69.54 19.74
C ARG A 30 20.00 70.97 19.47
N PRO A 31 18.80 71.15 18.90
CA PRO A 31 17.97 72.31 19.19
C PRO A 31 17.07 72.03 20.41
N HIS A 32 16.81 73.12 21.14
CA HIS A 32 15.97 73.19 22.33
C HIS A 32 14.48 73.17 21.97
N VAL A 33 13.72 72.40 22.76
CA VAL A 33 12.29 72.55 23.09
C VAL A 33 11.27 72.40 21.95
N ILE A 34 10.50 71.30 21.98
CA ILE A 34 9.03 71.29 22.13
C ILE A 34 8.68 69.91 22.73
N ALA A 35 8.14 69.94 23.94
CA ALA A 35 7.67 68.78 24.67
C ALA A 35 6.22 68.49 24.28
N TRP A 36 5.94 67.36 23.62
CA TRP A 36 4.68 66.60 23.76
C TRP A 36 4.76 65.21 23.10
N ALA A 37 5.74 64.42 23.50
CA ALA A 37 5.69 62.96 23.41
C ALA A 37 6.84 62.42 24.27
N GLY A 38 6.53 61.59 25.26
CA GLY A 38 7.57 60.93 26.05
C GLY A 38 8.51 60.07 25.16
N PRO A 39 9.62 59.55 25.71
CA PRO A 39 10.64 58.79 24.98
C PRO A 39 10.11 57.56 24.20
N ALA A 40 8.86 57.17 24.47
CA ALA A 40 8.14 56.09 23.82
C ALA A 40 7.74 56.37 22.36
N ALA A 41 7.71 57.62 21.90
CA ALA A 41 7.33 57.94 20.51
C ALA A 41 8.43 57.68 19.47
N PHE A 42 9.69 57.51 19.89
CA PHE A 42 10.83 57.34 18.99
C PHE A 42 11.51 55.96 19.10
N ALA A 43 10.84 54.97 19.69
CA ALA A 43 11.31 53.60 19.64
C ALA A 43 11.14 53.05 18.21
N ILE A 44 12.27 52.78 17.54
CA ILE A 44 12.40 52.27 16.16
C ILE A 44 11.60 50.98 15.88
N ASN A 45 11.12 50.30 16.93
CA ASN A 45 10.41 49.02 16.83
C ASN A 45 8.89 49.07 17.08
N ARG A 46 8.22 50.24 17.01
CA ARG A 46 6.75 50.27 17.18
C ARG A 46 5.98 49.71 15.99
N PHE A 47 6.51 49.79 14.77
CA PHE A 47 5.94 49.11 13.59
C PHE A 47 6.18 47.59 13.59
N TYR A 48 6.99 47.07 14.52
CA TYR A 48 7.22 45.64 14.74
C TYR A 48 6.74 45.17 16.10
N LYS A 49 5.76 45.85 16.72
CA LYS A 49 4.84 45.08 17.56
C LYS A 49 4.11 44.15 16.59
N LEU A 50 4.65 42.92 16.48
CA LEU A 50 3.94 41.79 15.90
C LEU A 50 2.52 41.85 16.45
N ASP A 51 1.59 42.27 15.59
CA ASP A 51 0.19 42.31 15.93
C ASP A 51 -0.17 40.86 16.30
N LYS A 52 -0.33 40.61 17.60
CA LYS A 52 -0.81 39.31 18.09
C LYS A 52 -2.16 38.97 17.43
N TRP A 53 -2.88 40.00 16.98
CA TRP A 53 -4.11 39.89 16.22
C TRP A 53 -3.92 39.37 14.79
N TYR A 54 -2.75 39.57 14.17
CA TYR A 54 -2.46 39.15 12.80
C TYR A 54 -1.88 37.72 12.72
N LYS A 55 -1.06 37.29 13.70
CA LYS A 55 -0.55 35.91 13.76
C LYS A 55 -1.62 34.87 14.10
N ALA A 56 -2.63 35.23 14.91
CA ALA A 56 -3.74 34.33 15.25
C ALA A 56 -4.58 33.89 14.03
N ARG A 57 -4.47 34.57 12.87
CA ARG A 57 -5.10 34.16 11.61
C ARG A 57 -4.24 33.25 10.74
N ILE A 58 -2.93 33.19 10.98
CA ILE A 58 -1.98 32.43 10.14
C ILE A 58 -1.70 31.06 10.75
N GLU A 59 -1.71 30.95 12.07
CA GLU A 59 -1.64 29.66 12.75
C GLU A 59 -3.05 29.06 12.75
N LYS A 60 -3.34 28.19 11.77
CA LYS A 60 -4.40 27.19 11.93
C LYS A 60 -4.24 26.61 13.34
N PRO A 61 -5.24 26.68 14.22
CA PRO A 61 -5.24 25.78 15.36
C PRO A 61 -5.38 24.39 14.76
N GLU A 62 -4.26 23.71 14.54
CA GLU A 62 -4.26 22.27 14.38
C GLU A 62 -4.81 21.75 15.70
N ILE A 63 -6.13 21.54 15.73
CA ILE A 63 -6.75 20.72 16.75
C ILE A 63 -6.22 19.33 16.45
N LEU A 64 -5.02 19.04 16.94
CA LEU A 64 -4.51 17.70 16.97
C LEU A 64 -5.59 16.89 17.70
N PRO A 65 -5.95 15.69 17.18
CA PRO A 65 -6.81 14.79 17.93
C PRO A 65 -6.25 14.66 19.34
N GLN A 66 -7.09 14.41 20.34
CA GLN A 66 -6.64 14.17 21.71
C GLN A 66 -5.59 13.06 21.65
N LEU A 67 -4.31 13.43 21.71
CA LEU A 67 -3.22 12.49 21.69
C LEU A 67 -3.26 11.87 23.08
N HIS A 68 -3.58 10.58 23.13
CA HIS A 68 -3.37 9.82 24.34
C HIS A 68 -1.86 9.88 24.61
N ILE A 69 -1.48 10.63 25.64
CA ILE A 69 -0.10 10.63 26.14
C ILE A 69 0.06 9.26 26.78
N ILE A 70 0.75 8.38 26.08
CA ILE A 70 1.16 7.09 26.60
C ILE A 70 2.29 7.40 27.58
N ASP A 71 2.04 7.26 28.87
CA ASP A 71 3.10 7.38 29.88
C ASP A 71 4.09 6.22 29.66
N PRO A 72 5.33 6.50 29.24
CA PRO A 72 6.29 5.46 28.88
C PRO A 72 6.62 4.55 30.08
N ASP A 73 6.51 5.08 31.29
CA ASP A 73 6.75 4.35 32.54
C ASP A 73 5.69 3.26 32.81
N ASN A 74 4.50 3.35 32.21
CA ASN A 74 3.45 2.33 32.32
C ASN A 74 3.66 1.14 31.36
N PHE A 75 4.60 1.25 30.42
CA PHE A 75 4.91 0.23 29.41
C PHE A 75 6.40 -0.14 29.50
N GLU A 76 6.76 -0.88 30.55
CA GLU A 76 8.15 -1.34 30.77
C GLU A 76 8.64 -2.30 29.67
N GLN A 77 7.71 -3.02 29.03
CA GLN A 77 8.01 -3.92 27.93
C GLN A 77 7.91 -3.19 26.59
N SER A 78 8.92 -3.39 25.75
CA SER A 78 8.86 -2.91 24.38
C SER A 78 7.74 -3.61 23.60
N LEU A 79 7.17 -2.93 22.59
CA LEU A 79 6.17 -3.53 21.69
C LEU A 79 6.71 -4.81 21.02
N GLU A 80 8.02 -4.85 20.78
CA GLU A 80 8.71 -6.02 20.23
C GLU A 80 8.67 -7.22 21.21
N GLU A 81 8.86 -6.98 22.52
CA GLU A 81 8.77 -8.02 23.54
C GLU A 81 7.35 -8.55 23.73
N LEU A 82 6.35 -7.66 23.69
CA LEU A 82 4.94 -8.06 23.72
C LEU A 82 4.54 -8.90 22.50
N ASN A 83 5.17 -8.66 21.35
CA ASN A 83 4.91 -9.36 20.10
C ASN A 83 5.78 -10.62 19.90
N LYS A 84 6.71 -10.93 20.81
CA LYS A 84 7.52 -12.16 20.77
C LYS A 84 6.67 -13.38 21.13
N CYS A 85 5.88 -13.84 20.18
CA CYS A 85 5.29 -15.18 20.23
C CYS A 85 6.27 -16.19 19.58
N PRO A 86 6.44 -17.39 20.17
CA PRO A 86 7.25 -18.43 19.54
C PRO A 86 6.61 -18.83 18.21
N ARG A 87 7.41 -18.90 17.16
CA ARG A 87 6.98 -19.38 15.85
C ARG A 87 7.10 -20.89 15.76
N ILE A 88 6.11 -21.54 15.17
CA ILE A 88 6.03 -23.00 15.02
C ILE A 88 6.28 -23.35 13.56
N ASP A 89 7.28 -24.21 13.32
CA ASP A 89 7.52 -24.79 12.00
C ASP A 89 6.71 -26.08 11.86
N ILE A 90 5.83 -26.12 10.86
CA ILE A 90 4.96 -27.28 10.55
C ILE A 90 5.44 -28.08 9.33
N GLY A 91 6.51 -27.63 8.66
CA GLY A 91 6.98 -28.25 7.43
C GLY A 91 8.07 -29.29 7.62
N PHE A 92 8.60 -29.71 6.48
CA PHE A 92 9.81 -30.52 6.46
C PHE A 92 11.03 -29.70 6.90
N LYS A 93 12.00 -30.40 7.49
CA LYS A 93 13.30 -29.82 7.81
C LYS A 93 13.93 -29.19 6.57
N GLU A 94 14.43 -27.97 6.72
CA GLU A 94 15.06 -27.23 5.62
C GLU A 94 16.15 -28.07 4.93
N ARG A 95 16.03 -28.17 3.60
CA ARG A 95 17.01 -28.87 2.77
C ARG A 95 18.30 -28.05 2.78
N GLN A 96 19.34 -28.57 3.41
CA GLN A 96 20.68 -28.07 3.21
C GLN A 96 21.06 -28.40 1.76
N TRP A 97 21.00 -27.40 0.89
CA TRP A 97 21.62 -27.47 -0.41
C TRP A 97 23.12 -27.59 -0.14
N LEU A 98 23.60 -28.83 0.00
CA LEU A 98 25.02 -29.13 0.05
C LEU A 98 25.61 -28.40 -1.14
N SER A 99 26.37 -27.34 -0.86
CA SER A 99 27.25 -26.71 -1.82
C SER A 99 28.10 -27.84 -2.36
N THR A 100 27.74 -28.33 -3.53
CA THR A 100 28.40 -29.45 -4.17
C THR A 100 29.88 -29.15 -4.15
N GLU A 101 30.60 -30.05 -3.50
CA GLU A 101 32.05 -30.23 -3.45
C GLU A 101 32.88 -29.00 -3.82
N LYS A 102 33.55 -28.43 -2.80
CA LYS A 102 34.69 -27.50 -2.89
C LYS A 102 35.27 -27.39 -4.31
N GLU A 103 34.73 -26.49 -5.14
CA GLU A 103 35.42 -25.97 -6.33
C GLU A 103 36.56 -25.07 -5.85
N GLN A 104 37.53 -25.65 -5.14
CA GLN A 104 38.80 -24.99 -4.83
C GLN A 104 39.59 -24.69 -6.11
N GLN A 105 39.23 -25.35 -7.22
CA GLN A 105 39.94 -25.25 -8.49
C GLN A 105 39.81 -23.87 -9.17
N ASN A 106 38.78 -23.06 -8.90
CA ASN A 106 38.57 -21.78 -9.61
C ASN A 106 38.65 -20.51 -8.74
N LYS A 107 39.03 -20.60 -7.46
CA LYS A 107 39.02 -19.41 -6.56
C LYS A 107 39.97 -18.30 -7.02
N SER A 108 41.14 -18.65 -7.55
CA SER A 108 42.14 -17.68 -8.05
C SER A 108 41.66 -16.98 -9.33
N GLU A 109 41.00 -17.70 -10.23
CA GLU A 109 40.44 -17.12 -11.46
C GLU A 109 39.23 -16.24 -11.17
N MET A 110 38.35 -16.70 -10.28
CA MET A 110 37.25 -15.89 -9.77
C MET A 110 37.78 -14.63 -9.07
N GLU A 111 38.84 -14.70 -8.28
CA GLU A 111 39.46 -13.50 -7.68
C GLU A 111 39.97 -12.51 -8.74
N LYS A 112 40.63 -13.01 -9.81
CA LYS A 112 41.07 -12.16 -10.94
C LYS A 112 39.89 -11.51 -11.66
N LEU A 113 38.79 -12.23 -11.86
CA LEU A 113 37.56 -11.70 -12.44
C LEU A 113 36.87 -10.70 -11.50
N ALA A 114 36.89 -10.93 -10.19
CA ALA A 114 36.35 -10.02 -9.18
C ALA A 114 37.08 -8.68 -9.21
N ARG A 115 38.42 -8.70 -9.23
CA ARG A 115 39.26 -7.48 -9.32
C ARG A 115 39.00 -6.69 -10.59
N LYS A 116 38.60 -7.37 -11.66
CA LYS A 116 38.25 -6.75 -12.95
C LYS A 116 36.74 -6.44 -13.08
N LEU A 117 35.93 -6.71 -12.06
CA LEU A 117 34.47 -6.55 -12.06
C LEU A 117 33.77 -7.29 -13.21
N LYS A 118 34.25 -8.50 -13.55
CA LYS A 118 33.73 -9.34 -14.64
C LYS A 118 33.04 -10.63 -14.17
N ILE A 119 32.78 -10.77 -12.87
CA ILE A 119 32.06 -11.94 -12.36
C ILE A 119 30.58 -11.78 -12.68
N ASN A 120 30.04 -12.75 -13.44
CA ASN A 120 28.61 -12.89 -13.64
C ASN A 120 28.12 -14.07 -12.80
N VAL A 121 27.13 -13.81 -11.95
CA VAL A 121 26.43 -14.86 -11.22
C VAL A 121 25.24 -15.32 -12.06
N ASP A 122 25.15 -16.63 -12.28
CA ASP A 122 24.02 -17.22 -12.99
C ASP A 122 22.77 -17.14 -12.11
N GLN A 123 21.88 -16.20 -12.44
CA GLN A 123 20.67 -15.93 -11.66
C GLN A 123 19.68 -17.10 -11.68
N THR A 124 19.77 -17.98 -12.70
CA THR A 124 18.86 -19.13 -12.85
C THR A 124 19.10 -20.23 -11.83
N LYS A 125 20.31 -20.29 -11.25
CA LYS A 125 20.71 -21.30 -10.26
C LYS A 125 20.43 -20.86 -8.82
N LEU A 126 20.08 -19.59 -8.60
CA LEU A 126 19.81 -19.07 -7.27
C LEU A 126 18.44 -19.56 -6.78
N HIS A 127 18.43 -20.21 -5.61
CA HIS A 127 17.19 -20.60 -4.95
C HIS A 127 16.69 -19.44 -4.08
N TYR A 128 15.50 -18.91 -4.41
CA TYR A 128 14.87 -17.85 -3.64
C TYR A 128 13.81 -18.45 -2.71
N ASN A 129 14.19 -18.76 -1.47
CA ASN A 129 13.21 -19.04 -0.42
C ASN A 129 13.27 -17.90 0.60
N ASN A 130 12.29 -17.01 0.57
CA ASN A 130 12.28 -15.84 1.45
C ASN A 130 11.02 -15.79 2.30
N ILE A 131 11.12 -16.35 3.50
CA ILE A 131 10.04 -16.37 4.51
C ILE A 131 9.57 -14.94 4.83
N ALA A 132 10.45 -13.93 4.73
CA ALA A 132 10.09 -12.54 4.98
C ALA A 132 9.02 -12.02 4.00
N LEU A 133 9.02 -12.50 2.75
CA LEU A 133 7.98 -12.13 1.78
C LEU A 133 6.63 -12.72 2.18
N PHE A 134 6.58 -14.00 2.54
CA PHE A 134 5.34 -14.62 3.00
C PHE A 134 4.78 -13.96 4.26
N ASN A 135 5.65 -13.55 5.18
CA ASN A 135 5.25 -12.78 6.36
C ASN A 135 4.72 -11.38 6.00
N HIS A 136 5.35 -10.69 5.04
CA HIS A 136 4.90 -9.38 4.58
C HIS A 136 3.48 -9.43 4.00
N PHE A 137 3.16 -10.50 3.28
CA PHE A 137 1.84 -10.72 2.70
C PHE A 137 0.89 -11.50 3.61
N HIS A 138 1.27 -11.79 4.87
CA HIS A 138 0.47 -12.56 5.82
C HIS A 138 -0.07 -13.88 5.28
N ILE A 139 0.68 -14.55 4.40
CA ILE A 139 0.21 -15.78 3.73
C ILE A 139 0.04 -16.92 4.73
N PHE A 140 1.05 -17.17 5.57
CA PHE A 140 0.96 -18.26 6.55
C PHE A 140 -0.04 -17.99 7.66
N ASP A 141 -0.14 -16.73 8.10
CA ASP A 141 -1.08 -16.31 9.15
C ASP A 141 -2.53 -16.59 8.75
N ASP A 142 -2.89 -16.32 7.49
CA ASP A 142 -4.25 -16.55 6.97
C ASP A 142 -4.51 -18.02 6.65
N LEU A 143 -3.51 -18.76 6.14
CA LEU A 143 -3.64 -20.18 5.78
C LEU A 143 -3.72 -21.12 7.00
N PHE A 144 -2.82 -20.94 7.97
CA PHE A 144 -2.62 -21.88 9.09
C PHE A 144 -2.92 -21.25 10.46
N GLY A 145 -2.91 -19.92 10.55
CA GLY A 145 -3.05 -19.17 11.79
C GLY A 145 -1.76 -18.45 12.19
N ALA A 146 -1.90 -17.52 13.14
CA ALA A 146 -0.80 -16.69 13.60
C ALA A 146 0.40 -17.52 14.12
N ASN A 147 1.61 -17.07 13.80
CA ASN A 147 2.89 -17.63 14.25
C ASN A 147 3.24 -19.03 13.70
N VAL A 148 2.53 -19.52 12.70
CA VAL A 148 2.86 -20.76 12.00
C VAL A 148 3.62 -20.44 10.72
N PHE A 149 4.65 -21.20 10.39
CA PHE A 149 5.37 -21.08 9.13
C PHE A 149 5.93 -22.43 8.69
N PHE A 150 6.41 -22.49 7.44
CA PHE A 150 7.22 -23.61 6.98
C PHE A 150 8.18 -23.15 5.87
N HIS A 151 9.18 -23.98 5.59
CA HIS A 151 10.15 -23.72 4.53
C HIS A 151 9.76 -24.46 3.24
N ASN A 152 9.87 -23.78 2.09
CA ASN A 152 9.78 -24.46 0.79
C ASN A 152 10.96 -25.44 0.61
N THR A 153 10.67 -26.74 0.71
CA THR A 153 11.66 -27.83 0.56
C THR A 153 11.67 -28.46 -0.82
N GLN A 154 10.57 -28.33 -1.57
CA GLN A 154 10.40 -28.87 -2.92
C GLN A 154 10.19 -27.74 -3.91
N ARG A 155 10.86 -27.80 -5.07
CA ARG A 155 10.62 -26.81 -6.13
C ARG A 155 9.28 -27.07 -6.80
N MET A 156 8.48 -26.01 -6.88
CA MET A 156 7.20 -25.99 -7.57
C MET A 156 7.17 -24.78 -8.49
N THR A 157 7.10 -25.03 -9.79
CA THR A 157 6.98 -23.99 -10.81
C THR A 157 5.60 -24.05 -11.42
N ILE A 158 4.90 -22.92 -11.43
CA ILE A 158 3.55 -22.82 -12.00
C ILE A 158 3.60 -21.85 -13.16
N SER A 159 3.17 -22.29 -14.33
CA SER A 159 3.07 -21.47 -15.53
C SER A 159 1.65 -21.47 -16.09
N PHE A 160 1.20 -20.31 -16.51
CA PHE A 160 -0.04 -20.10 -17.23
C PHE A 160 0.21 -20.15 -18.75
N PRO A 161 -0.83 -20.38 -19.57
CA PRO A 161 -0.73 -20.49 -21.03
C PRO A 161 -0.12 -19.26 -21.70
N THR A 162 -0.28 -18.09 -21.10
CA THR A 162 0.25 -16.81 -21.58
C THR A 162 1.75 -16.64 -21.33
N ASN A 163 2.46 -17.72 -20.95
CA ASN A 163 3.84 -17.73 -20.47
C ASN A 163 4.06 -16.94 -19.15
N ASP A 164 2.99 -16.59 -18.45
CA ASP A 164 3.09 -15.96 -17.13
C ASP A 164 3.44 -17.01 -16.07
N VAL A 165 4.52 -16.79 -15.33
CA VAL A 165 4.98 -17.69 -14.26
C VAL A 165 4.58 -17.13 -12.90
N VAL A 166 4.14 -17.99 -11.99
CA VAL A 166 3.87 -17.63 -10.60
C VAL A 166 5.17 -17.69 -9.82
N TYR A 167 5.51 -16.57 -9.16
CA TYR A 167 6.64 -16.48 -8.24
C TYR A 167 6.14 -16.32 -6.81
N SER A 168 6.60 -15.29 -6.09
CA SER A 168 6.19 -14.97 -4.72
C SER A 168 5.76 -13.51 -4.66
N GLY A 169 4.53 -13.24 -5.10
CA GLY A 169 3.88 -11.92 -5.04
C GLY A 169 3.91 -11.10 -6.34
N ASN A 170 4.27 -11.69 -7.48
CA ASN A 170 4.13 -11.02 -8.76
C ASN A 170 2.64 -10.80 -9.11
N VAL A 171 2.35 -9.76 -9.88
CA VAL A 171 0.99 -9.45 -10.31
C VAL A 171 0.68 -10.16 -11.63
N ILE A 172 -0.44 -10.88 -11.67
CA ILE A 172 -0.90 -11.62 -12.84
C ILE A 172 -2.35 -11.20 -13.13
N PRO A 173 -2.71 -10.80 -14.37
CA PRO A 173 -4.09 -10.52 -14.71
C PRO A 173 -4.94 -11.79 -14.70
N ALA A 174 -6.22 -11.68 -14.37
CA ALA A 174 -7.14 -12.82 -14.38
C ALA A 174 -7.27 -13.43 -15.79
N VAL A 175 -7.05 -12.63 -16.85
CA VAL A 175 -7.02 -13.10 -18.24
C VAL A 175 -5.90 -14.13 -18.48
N SER A 176 -4.77 -14.05 -17.79
CA SER A 176 -3.68 -15.02 -17.94
C SER A 176 -4.09 -16.45 -17.53
N CYS A 177 -5.14 -16.58 -16.71
CA CYS A 177 -5.71 -17.88 -16.35
C CYS A 177 -6.55 -18.52 -17.48
N LEU A 178 -6.66 -17.86 -18.64
CA LEU A 178 -7.45 -18.29 -19.78
C LEU A 178 -6.56 -18.52 -21.00
N ASP A 179 -6.97 -19.47 -21.83
CA ASP A 179 -6.44 -19.63 -23.18
C ASP A 179 -7.60 -19.56 -24.18
N ASN A 180 -7.53 -18.65 -25.16
CA ASN A 180 -8.60 -18.42 -26.14
C ASN A 180 -10.01 -18.32 -25.55
N PHE A 181 -10.18 -17.61 -24.42
CA PHE A 181 -11.43 -17.48 -23.65
C PHE A 181 -11.98 -18.78 -23.01
N PHE A 182 -11.22 -19.88 -23.07
CA PHE A 182 -11.50 -21.11 -22.37
C PHE A 182 -10.66 -21.21 -21.09
N ILE A 183 -11.23 -21.87 -20.09
CA ILE A 183 -10.57 -22.13 -18.81
C ILE A 183 -9.47 -23.14 -19.06
N TYR A 184 -8.22 -22.75 -18.81
CA TYR A 184 -7.08 -23.63 -18.99
C TYR A 184 -6.36 -23.82 -17.65
N LYS A 185 -6.04 -25.08 -17.35
CA LYS A 185 -5.37 -25.44 -16.09
C LYS A 185 -3.89 -25.03 -16.15
N PRO A 186 -3.33 -24.40 -15.12
CA PRO A 186 -1.92 -24.04 -15.14
C PRO A 186 -1.05 -25.30 -15.22
N ASN A 187 0.08 -25.21 -15.92
CA ASN A 187 1.08 -26.26 -15.87
C ASN A 187 1.83 -26.14 -14.54
N VAL A 188 1.94 -27.25 -13.81
CA VAL A 188 2.59 -27.29 -12.50
C VAL A 188 3.67 -28.35 -12.54
N ASP A 189 4.91 -27.88 -12.58
CA ASP A 189 6.09 -28.74 -12.56
C ASP A 189 6.56 -28.89 -11.11
N ILE A 190 6.56 -30.12 -10.63
CA ILE A 190 6.90 -30.48 -9.25
C ILE A 190 8.20 -31.27 -9.27
N GLU A 191 9.20 -30.84 -8.49
CA GLU A 191 10.45 -31.57 -8.33
C GLU A 191 10.22 -32.94 -7.68
N SER A 192 10.78 -34.00 -8.27
CA SER A 192 10.77 -35.33 -7.67
C SER A 192 11.86 -35.44 -6.59
N ILE A 193 11.47 -35.84 -5.39
CA ILE A 193 12.36 -35.97 -4.23
C ILE A 193 12.54 -37.44 -3.82
N GLY A 194 11.59 -38.32 -4.18
CA GLY A 194 11.66 -39.76 -3.90
C GLY A 194 10.27 -40.40 -3.89
N ASP A 195 10.08 -41.48 -3.13
CA ASP A 195 8.77 -42.12 -3.05
C ASP A 195 7.79 -41.29 -2.20
N GLY A 196 6.56 -41.16 -2.69
CA GLY A 196 5.49 -40.43 -2.02
C GLY A 196 4.43 -39.93 -2.98
N PHE A 197 3.46 -39.24 -2.40
CA PHE A 197 2.38 -38.58 -3.11
C PHE A 197 2.34 -37.10 -2.72
N ASN A 198 1.92 -36.27 -3.67
CA ASN A 198 1.76 -34.85 -3.50
C ASN A 198 0.27 -34.50 -3.66
N THR A 199 -0.17 -33.43 -2.99
CA THR A 199 -1.52 -32.88 -3.11
C THR A 199 -1.42 -31.39 -3.28
N LEU A 200 -1.97 -30.91 -4.40
CA LEU A 200 -1.92 -29.52 -4.82
C LEU A 200 -3.26 -28.85 -4.53
N LEU A 201 -3.20 -27.66 -3.95
CA LEU A 201 -4.34 -26.77 -3.73
C LEU A 201 -4.07 -25.42 -4.38
N ALA A 202 -5.07 -24.86 -5.06
CA ALA A 202 -5.09 -23.47 -5.49
C ALA A 202 -6.19 -22.73 -4.73
N LEU A 203 -5.82 -21.71 -3.96
CA LEU A 203 -6.66 -20.98 -3.03
C LEU A 203 -6.63 -19.49 -3.33
N ASN A 204 -7.76 -18.82 -3.14
CA ASN A 204 -7.84 -17.36 -3.15
C ASN A 204 -8.22 -16.89 -1.74
N LEU A 205 -7.26 -16.26 -1.05
CA LEU A 205 -7.41 -15.84 0.35
C LEU A 205 -8.42 -14.70 0.51
N ASP A 206 -8.48 -13.81 -0.48
CA ASP A 206 -9.27 -12.57 -0.42
C ASP A 206 -10.58 -12.67 -1.23
N GLY A 207 -10.82 -13.84 -1.82
CA GLY A 207 -11.87 -14.05 -2.81
C GLY A 207 -13.28 -14.22 -2.26
N ASN A 208 -13.46 -14.55 -0.97
CA ASN A 208 -14.76 -14.99 -0.47
C ASN A 208 -15.70 -13.82 -0.14
N PRO A 209 -16.85 -13.67 -0.85
CA PRO A 209 -17.83 -12.63 -0.53
C PRO A 209 -18.84 -13.05 0.56
N TYR A 210 -18.90 -14.34 0.93
CA TYR A 210 -19.97 -14.88 1.77
C TYR A 210 -19.57 -15.01 3.24
N ILE A 211 -18.38 -15.55 3.50
CA ILE A 211 -17.93 -15.89 4.86
C ILE A 211 -16.59 -15.19 5.12
N LEU A 212 -16.54 -14.43 6.21
CA LEU A 212 -15.31 -13.77 6.66
C LEU A 212 -14.26 -14.80 7.07
N ASN A 213 -12.99 -14.53 6.78
CA ASN A 213 -11.84 -15.40 7.14
C ASN A 213 -11.97 -16.83 6.58
N SER A 214 -12.38 -16.93 5.32
CA SER A 214 -12.39 -18.20 4.60
C SER A 214 -11.94 -17.99 3.17
N GLU A 215 -11.36 -19.03 2.60
CA GLU A 215 -10.79 -18.98 1.27
C GLU A 215 -11.77 -19.51 0.23
N ILE A 216 -11.53 -19.19 -1.04
CA ILE A 216 -12.17 -19.90 -2.16
C ILE A 216 -11.19 -20.93 -2.71
N LEU A 217 -11.63 -22.18 -2.80
CA LEU A 217 -10.89 -23.27 -3.42
C LEU A 217 -11.11 -23.26 -4.94
N HIS A 218 -10.06 -22.89 -5.66
CA HIS A 218 -10.06 -22.84 -7.11
C HIS A 218 -9.71 -24.19 -7.72
N TRP A 219 -8.82 -24.96 -7.10
CA TRP A 219 -8.38 -26.25 -7.63
C TRP A 219 -7.86 -27.16 -6.53
N MET A 220 -8.18 -28.45 -6.59
CA MET A 220 -7.62 -29.46 -5.70
C MET A 220 -7.34 -30.73 -6.49
N VAL A 221 -6.07 -31.15 -6.48
CA VAL A 221 -5.62 -32.41 -7.06
C VAL A 221 -4.89 -33.19 -5.99
N ALA A 222 -5.43 -34.34 -5.64
CA ALA A 222 -4.89 -35.25 -4.64
C ALA A 222 -4.03 -36.35 -5.26
N ASN A 223 -3.22 -37.01 -4.43
CA ASN A 223 -2.55 -38.27 -4.75
C ASN A 223 -1.71 -38.25 -6.05
N ILE A 224 -1.08 -37.12 -6.37
CA ILE A 224 -0.14 -37.02 -7.50
C ILE A 224 1.12 -37.79 -7.11
N LYS A 225 1.47 -38.86 -7.83
CA LYS A 225 2.71 -39.59 -7.56
C LYS A 225 3.92 -38.68 -7.78
N ASP A 226 4.99 -38.90 -7.02
CA ASP A 226 6.22 -38.14 -7.26
C ASP A 226 6.77 -38.40 -8.67
N ALA A 227 7.34 -37.37 -9.31
CA ALA A 227 7.74 -37.33 -10.72
C ALA A 227 6.61 -37.38 -11.77
N ASP A 228 5.35 -37.56 -11.38
CA ASP A 228 4.21 -37.52 -12.30
C ASP A 228 3.63 -36.11 -12.43
N ASN A 229 2.98 -35.85 -13.56
CA ASN A 229 2.27 -34.60 -13.81
C ASN A 229 0.95 -34.54 -13.04
N THR A 230 0.45 -33.34 -12.79
CA THR A 230 -0.84 -33.08 -12.13
C THR A 230 -2.01 -33.83 -12.76
N SER A 231 -2.01 -34.06 -14.08
CA SER A 231 -3.05 -34.80 -14.80
C SER A 231 -3.21 -36.27 -14.38
N LYS A 232 -2.20 -36.88 -13.75
CA LYS A 232 -2.27 -38.27 -13.26
C LYS A 232 -2.78 -38.35 -11.81
N GLY A 233 -2.92 -37.22 -11.14
CA GLY A 233 -3.53 -37.14 -9.82
C GLY A 233 -5.06 -37.27 -9.87
N GLU A 234 -5.66 -37.39 -8.69
CA GLU A 234 -7.10 -37.44 -8.51
C GLU A 234 -7.65 -36.02 -8.35
N GLU A 235 -8.34 -35.52 -9.38
CA GLU A 235 -8.95 -34.18 -9.34
C GLU A 235 -10.22 -34.22 -8.47
N ILE A 236 -10.12 -33.66 -7.26
CA ILE A 236 -11.23 -33.59 -6.29
C ILE A 236 -12.10 -32.37 -6.57
N VAL A 237 -11.46 -31.24 -6.87
CA VAL A 237 -12.15 -29.98 -7.19
C VAL A 237 -11.61 -29.48 -8.53
N PRO A 238 -12.45 -29.34 -9.57
CA PRO A 238 -12.00 -28.91 -10.88
C PRO A 238 -11.53 -27.45 -10.86
N TYR A 239 -10.49 -27.19 -11.64
CA TYR A 239 -9.87 -25.87 -11.74
C TYR A 239 -10.89 -24.79 -12.14
N MET A 240 -10.79 -23.65 -11.45
CA MET A 240 -11.55 -22.44 -11.70
C MET A 240 -10.59 -21.26 -11.81
N GLN A 241 -10.76 -20.40 -12.81
CA GLN A 241 -9.97 -19.18 -12.96
C GLN A 241 -10.02 -18.32 -11.68
N ALA A 242 -8.98 -17.53 -11.42
CA ALA A 242 -9.01 -16.57 -10.33
C ALA A 242 -10.13 -15.52 -10.52
N LEU A 243 -10.81 -15.15 -9.43
CA LEU A 243 -11.97 -14.24 -9.44
C LEU A 243 -11.80 -13.03 -8.50
N PRO A 244 -10.83 -12.14 -8.78
CA PRO A 244 -10.80 -10.83 -8.11
C PRO A 244 -12.01 -10.01 -8.55
N PHE A 245 -12.82 -9.52 -7.60
CA PHE A 245 -14.00 -8.73 -7.93
C PHE A 245 -13.64 -7.30 -8.36
N ARG A 246 -14.52 -6.64 -9.11
CA ARG A 246 -14.25 -5.28 -9.56
C ARG A 246 -14.23 -4.34 -8.35
N GLY A 247 -13.07 -3.72 -8.11
CA GLY A 247 -12.89 -2.74 -7.04
C GLY A 247 -12.63 -3.32 -5.64
N SER A 248 -12.43 -4.64 -5.50
CA SER A 248 -11.94 -5.25 -4.25
C SER A 248 -10.42 -5.12 -4.08
N GLY A 249 -9.68 -4.88 -5.17
CA GLY A 249 -8.24 -4.68 -5.16
C GLY A 249 -7.48 -5.90 -5.69
N PHE A 250 -6.27 -6.12 -5.17
CA PHE A 250 -5.46 -7.29 -5.50
C PHE A 250 -5.86 -8.46 -4.60
N HIS A 251 -6.02 -9.64 -5.19
CA HIS A 251 -6.31 -10.86 -4.46
C HIS A 251 -5.07 -11.75 -4.40
N ARG A 252 -4.75 -12.30 -3.23
CA ARG A 252 -3.65 -13.25 -3.07
C ARG A 252 -4.10 -14.64 -3.52
N PHE A 253 -3.54 -15.08 -4.65
CA PHE A 253 -3.80 -16.38 -5.23
C PHE A 253 -2.63 -17.33 -4.94
N VAL A 254 -2.90 -18.33 -4.12
CA VAL A 254 -1.90 -19.19 -3.49
C VAL A 254 -2.00 -20.59 -4.05
N PHE A 255 -0.86 -21.15 -4.44
CA PHE A 255 -0.69 -22.56 -4.71
C PHE A 255 0.08 -23.19 -3.56
N LEU A 256 -0.51 -24.23 -2.97
CA LEU A 256 0.03 -24.93 -1.83
C LEU A 256 0.21 -26.40 -2.18
N LEU A 257 1.38 -26.94 -1.87
CA LEU A 257 1.74 -28.32 -2.11
C LEU A 257 1.95 -29.03 -0.77
N PHE A 258 1.13 -30.04 -0.52
CA PHE A 258 1.33 -31.00 0.56
C PHE A 258 2.02 -32.24 0.01
N ARG A 259 2.85 -32.87 0.84
CA ARG A 259 3.45 -34.18 0.57
C ARG A 259 3.02 -35.15 1.66
N HIS A 260 2.80 -36.40 1.26
CA HIS A 260 2.40 -37.48 2.15
C HIS A 260 2.92 -38.83 1.63
N HIS A 261 3.00 -39.83 2.52
CA HIS A 261 3.61 -41.13 2.22
C HIS A 261 2.64 -42.16 1.66
N LYS A 262 1.35 -42.03 1.98
CA LYS A 262 0.31 -43.01 1.62
C LYS A 262 -0.75 -42.32 0.80
N LYS A 263 -1.44 -43.08 -0.05
CA LYS A 263 -2.60 -42.56 -0.77
C LYS A 263 -3.73 -42.25 0.23
N LEU A 264 -4.30 -41.05 0.15
CA LEU A 264 -5.34 -40.56 1.06
C LEU A 264 -6.66 -40.37 0.31
N ASP A 265 -7.79 -40.52 1.00
CA ASP A 265 -9.12 -40.29 0.40
C ASP A 265 -9.65 -38.90 0.79
N PHE A 266 -9.68 -37.99 -0.18
CA PHE A 266 -10.17 -36.62 -0.03
C PHE A 266 -11.55 -36.39 -0.67
N THR A 267 -12.28 -37.45 -1.02
CA THR A 267 -13.60 -37.34 -1.69
C THR A 267 -14.61 -36.49 -0.92
N ARG A 268 -14.49 -36.42 0.41
CA ARG A 268 -15.33 -35.57 1.28
C ARG A 268 -15.22 -34.07 1.01
N TYR A 269 -14.10 -33.62 0.43
CA TYR A 269 -13.88 -32.22 0.07
C TYR A 269 -14.25 -31.92 -1.39
N GLY A 270 -14.88 -32.88 -2.07
CA GLY A 270 -15.47 -32.66 -3.39
C GLY A 270 -16.57 -31.61 -3.36
N LEU A 271 -16.87 -31.05 -4.52
CA LEU A 271 -17.92 -30.04 -4.65
C LEU A 271 -19.31 -30.68 -4.53
N ASN A 272 -20.14 -30.12 -3.65
CA ASN A 272 -21.56 -30.49 -3.54
C ASN A 272 -22.42 -29.87 -4.65
N GLY A 273 -21.91 -28.84 -5.34
CA GLY A 273 -22.61 -28.11 -6.39
C GLY A 273 -21.66 -27.27 -7.25
N SER A 274 -22.22 -26.53 -8.19
CA SER A 274 -21.45 -25.67 -9.12
C SER A 274 -21.33 -24.22 -8.65
N SER A 275 -21.87 -23.88 -7.49
CA SER A 275 -21.90 -22.49 -7.00
C SER A 275 -20.53 -22.06 -6.45
N LEU A 276 -20.30 -20.75 -6.40
CA LEU A 276 -19.11 -20.21 -5.71
C LEU A 276 -19.14 -20.47 -4.19
N PHE A 277 -20.34 -20.61 -3.61
CA PHE A 277 -20.48 -20.86 -2.18
C PHE A 277 -19.97 -22.26 -1.81
N ASP A 278 -20.24 -23.26 -2.64
CA ASP A 278 -19.77 -24.65 -2.45
C ASP A 278 -18.25 -24.78 -2.50
N ARG A 279 -17.57 -23.77 -3.06
CA ARG A 279 -16.09 -23.68 -3.11
C ARG A 279 -15.49 -22.97 -1.90
N THR A 280 -16.31 -22.55 -0.94
CA THR A 280 -15.81 -21.99 0.31
C THR A 280 -15.03 -23.06 1.06
N PHE A 281 -13.78 -22.74 1.37
CA PHE A 281 -12.86 -23.67 1.99
C PHE A 281 -12.19 -23.00 3.19
N LEU A 282 -11.82 -23.81 4.17
CA LEU A 282 -11.06 -23.35 5.32
C LEU A 282 -9.86 -24.28 5.50
N LEU A 283 -8.72 -23.87 4.93
CA LEU A 283 -7.52 -24.68 4.90
C LEU A 283 -7.07 -25.09 6.30
N ARG A 284 -7.19 -24.20 7.28
CA ARG A 284 -6.82 -24.49 8.67
C ARG A 284 -7.57 -25.71 9.24
N LYS A 285 -8.86 -25.88 8.94
CA LYS A 285 -9.64 -27.05 9.38
C LYS A 285 -9.20 -28.29 8.62
N PHE A 286 -9.06 -28.19 7.30
CA PHE A 286 -8.56 -29.29 6.46
C PHE A 286 -7.20 -29.80 6.93
N TYR A 287 -6.26 -28.89 7.24
CA TYR A 287 -4.94 -29.27 7.70
C TYR A 287 -5.00 -29.91 9.08
N LYS A 288 -5.80 -29.36 10.01
CA LYS A 288 -5.93 -29.92 11.36
C LYS A 288 -6.54 -31.32 11.38
N GLU A 289 -7.43 -31.62 10.46
CA GLU A 289 -8.04 -32.96 10.32
C GLU A 289 -7.05 -34.00 9.74
N ASN A 290 -6.06 -33.56 8.97
CA ASN A 290 -5.14 -34.44 8.24
C ASN A 290 -3.66 -34.29 8.69
N GLU A 291 -3.39 -33.58 9.78
CA GLU A 291 -2.04 -33.16 10.22
C GLU A 291 -1.06 -34.32 10.36
N ASP A 292 -1.54 -35.50 10.76
CA ASP A 292 -0.72 -36.71 10.95
C ASP A 292 -0.26 -37.32 9.62
N ASP A 293 -1.03 -37.12 8.54
CA ASP A 293 -0.80 -37.75 7.24
C ASP A 293 -0.18 -36.81 6.20
N ILE A 294 -0.48 -35.50 6.27
CA ILE A 294 -0.02 -34.51 5.29
C ILE A 294 0.94 -33.48 5.91
N THR A 295 2.00 -33.13 5.17
CA THR A 295 2.96 -32.11 5.58
C THR A 295 3.16 -31.10 4.45
N PRO A 296 3.12 -29.78 4.72
CA PRO A 296 3.33 -28.77 3.68
C PRO A 296 4.79 -28.80 3.20
N SER A 297 4.96 -28.80 1.88
CA SER A 297 6.26 -28.94 1.21
C SER A 297 6.66 -27.67 0.46
N ALA A 298 5.70 -27.03 -0.23
CA ALA A 298 5.97 -25.82 -1.00
C ALA A 298 4.74 -24.91 -1.06
N VAL A 299 4.99 -23.61 -1.08
CA VAL A 299 4.00 -22.57 -1.38
C VAL A 299 4.54 -21.57 -2.40
N SER A 300 3.70 -21.24 -3.36
CA SER A 300 3.93 -20.16 -4.33
C SER A 300 2.68 -19.32 -4.42
N PHE A 301 2.78 -18.02 -4.63
CA PHE A 301 1.60 -17.17 -4.72
C PHE A 301 1.83 -15.99 -5.66
N SER A 302 0.76 -15.54 -6.27
CA SER A 302 0.70 -14.30 -7.06
C SER A 302 -0.41 -13.40 -6.54
N GLN A 303 -0.36 -12.14 -6.97
CA GLN A 303 -1.45 -11.20 -6.81
C GLN A 303 -2.25 -11.15 -8.10
N VAL A 304 -3.56 -11.31 -8.02
CA VAL A 304 -4.44 -11.27 -9.21
C VAL A 304 -5.26 -10.00 -9.23
N THR A 305 -5.34 -9.37 -10.40
CA THR A 305 -6.15 -8.17 -10.66
C THR A 305 -7.43 -8.47 -11.40
N TRP A 306 -8.46 -7.66 -11.16
CA TRP A 306 -9.72 -7.71 -11.91
C TRP A 306 -9.50 -7.36 -13.38
N ASP A 307 -10.11 -8.16 -14.24
CA ASP A 307 -10.24 -7.94 -15.68
C ASP A 307 -11.68 -8.26 -16.13
N ILE A 308 -12.01 -7.91 -17.37
CA ILE A 308 -13.32 -8.14 -17.98
C ILE A 308 -13.70 -9.64 -18.00
N SER A 309 -12.72 -10.53 -18.16
CA SER A 309 -12.92 -11.99 -18.16
C SER A 309 -13.56 -12.53 -16.88
N VAL A 310 -13.38 -11.84 -15.74
CA VAL A 310 -14.01 -12.20 -14.48
C VAL A 310 -15.51 -12.01 -14.55
N ASN A 311 -15.99 -10.93 -15.19
CA ASN A 311 -17.42 -10.69 -15.34
C ASN A 311 -18.07 -11.75 -16.25
N ASP A 312 -17.40 -12.09 -17.35
CA ASP A 312 -17.90 -13.12 -18.27
C ASP A 312 -18.03 -14.48 -17.57
N PHE A 313 -17.07 -14.83 -16.72
CA PHE A 313 -17.12 -16.05 -15.93
C PHE A 313 -18.23 -16.02 -14.86
N LEU A 314 -18.38 -14.91 -14.14
CA LEU A 314 -19.46 -14.77 -13.16
C LEU A 314 -20.83 -14.88 -13.81
N HIS A 315 -21.02 -14.28 -14.99
CA HIS A 315 -22.24 -14.41 -15.77
C HIS A 315 -22.48 -15.85 -16.25
N LYS A 316 -21.42 -16.59 -16.64
CA LYS A 316 -21.52 -18.03 -16.97
C LYS A 316 -22.00 -18.88 -15.80
N ILE A 317 -21.62 -18.53 -14.57
CA ILE A 317 -22.10 -19.19 -13.33
C ILE A 317 -23.53 -18.72 -12.97
N GLY A 318 -24.08 -17.71 -13.64
CA GLY A 318 -25.40 -17.14 -13.33
C GLY A 318 -25.36 -16.12 -12.18
N MET A 319 -24.18 -15.62 -11.82
CA MET A 319 -24.02 -14.58 -10.81
C MET A 319 -23.86 -13.20 -11.46
N LYS A 320 -24.50 -12.18 -10.88
CA LYS A 320 -24.26 -10.79 -11.27
C LYS A 320 -22.88 -10.35 -10.79
N ALA A 321 -22.07 -9.77 -11.67
CA ALA A 321 -20.75 -9.26 -11.30
C ALA A 321 -20.87 -8.14 -10.24
N PRO A 322 -20.33 -8.34 -9.02
CA PRO A 322 -20.38 -7.32 -7.99
C PRO A 322 -19.40 -6.20 -8.28
N PHE A 323 -19.78 -4.98 -7.91
CA PHE A 323 -18.94 -3.78 -8.01
C PHE A 323 -18.70 -3.23 -6.62
N TYR A 324 -17.45 -3.28 -6.18
CA TYR A 324 -17.02 -2.71 -4.91
C TYR A 324 -16.40 -1.34 -5.14
N ARG A 325 -16.60 -0.46 -4.16
CA ARG A 325 -15.94 0.84 -4.11
C ARG A 325 -15.43 1.05 -2.70
N TYR A 326 -14.18 1.46 -2.59
CA TYR A 326 -13.63 1.82 -1.29
C TYR A 326 -14.37 3.02 -0.71
N GLN A 327 -15.07 2.80 0.40
CA GLN A 327 -15.72 3.86 1.16
C GLN A 327 -14.70 4.43 2.16
N PHE A 328 -14.19 5.61 1.87
CA PHE A 328 -13.36 6.34 2.81
C PHE A 328 -14.15 6.63 4.10
N ARG A 329 -13.46 6.53 5.25
CA ARG A 329 -14.04 6.96 6.52
C ARG A 329 -14.53 8.40 6.38
N PRO A 330 -15.73 8.73 6.90
CA PRO A 330 -16.21 10.10 6.85
C PRO A 330 -15.19 11.00 7.56
N LYS A 331 -14.96 12.19 6.99
CA LYS A 331 -14.06 13.16 7.59
C LYS A 331 -14.56 13.51 8.99
N LEU A 332 -13.64 13.59 9.95
CA LEU A 332 -13.97 14.05 11.29
C LEU A 332 -14.55 15.47 11.20
N LYS A 333 -15.78 15.63 11.69
CA LYS A 333 -16.45 16.93 11.80
C LYS A 333 -16.41 17.39 13.25
N MET A 334 -16.24 18.69 13.46
CA MET A 334 -16.44 19.26 14.79
C MET A 334 -17.93 19.26 15.14
N LYS A 335 -18.28 19.28 16.43
CA LYS A 335 -19.67 19.55 16.83
C LYS A 335 -20.04 20.98 16.42
N GLN A 336 -21.14 21.15 15.69
CA GLN A 336 -21.61 22.47 15.30
C GLN A 336 -21.99 23.26 16.55
N LYS A 337 -21.41 24.46 16.66
CA LYS A 337 -21.76 25.48 17.65
C LYS A 337 -22.28 26.70 16.91
N GLU A 338 -23.26 27.37 17.49
CA GLU A 338 -23.73 28.65 16.98
C GLU A 338 -22.60 29.68 16.98
N PHE A 339 -21.85 29.74 18.09
CA PHE A 339 -20.66 30.57 18.23
C PHE A 339 -19.45 29.74 18.67
N PRO A 340 -18.51 29.45 17.75
CA PRO A 340 -17.26 28.79 18.11
C PRO A 340 -16.41 29.64 19.06
N ASN A 341 -16.00 29.08 20.22
CA ASN A 341 -15.15 29.79 21.20
C ASN A 341 -13.83 30.31 20.60
N LYS A 342 -13.30 29.61 19.59
CA LYS A 342 -12.12 30.03 18.81
C LYS A 342 -12.58 30.47 17.43
N PRO A 343 -12.08 31.59 16.89
CA PRO A 343 -12.44 32.04 15.55
C PRO A 343 -12.07 30.98 14.52
N GLN A 344 -13.06 30.54 13.74
CA GLN A 344 -12.87 29.58 12.65
C GLN A 344 -13.08 30.29 11.31
N PRO A 345 -12.35 29.89 10.25
CA PRO A 345 -12.61 30.35 8.90
C PRO A 345 -14.04 29.96 8.48
N PHE A 346 -14.88 30.97 8.20
CA PHE A 346 -16.32 30.77 8.00
C PHE A 346 -16.62 29.82 6.83
N ASP A 347 -15.84 29.89 5.74
CA ASP A 347 -15.98 29.06 4.56
C ASP A 347 -15.74 27.59 4.90
N CYS A 348 -14.62 27.28 5.55
CA CYS A 348 -14.28 25.92 5.91
C CYS A 348 -15.17 25.37 7.04
N TYR A 349 -15.60 26.21 7.97
CA TYR A 349 -16.46 25.81 9.09
C TYR A 349 -17.88 25.50 8.61
N LEU A 350 -18.51 26.42 7.89
CA LEU A 350 -19.87 26.22 7.40
C LEU A 350 -19.93 25.10 6.34
N ASP A 351 -18.90 24.97 5.48
CA ASP A 351 -18.81 23.88 4.50
C ASP A 351 -18.78 22.48 5.16
N GLN A 352 -18.38 22.33 6.43
CA GLN A 352 -18.43 21.03 7.13
C GLN A 352 -19.87 20.56 7.38
N PHE A 353 -20.79 21.50 7.56
CA PHE A 353 -22.18 21.23 7.96
C PHE A 353 -23.17 21.39 6.81
N ARG A 354 -22.72 21.80 5.62
CA ARG A 354 -23.59 21.82 4.45
C ARG A 354 -24.02 20.42 4.06
N ASP A 355 -25.23 20.34 3.53
CA ASP A 355 -25.77 19.10 3.02
C ASP A 355 -24.99 18.66 1.78
N PRO A 356 -24.59 17.38 1.72
CA PRO A 356 -23.79 16.87 0.60
C PRO A 356 -24.55 16.97 -0.73
N VAL A 357 -25.87 16.81 -0.71
CA VAL A 357 -26.73 16.89 -1.91
C VAL A 357 -26.69 18.29 -2.50
N GLU A 358 -26.86 19.34 -1.69
CA GLU A 358 -26.79 20.73 -2.15
C GLU A 358 -25.43 21.02 -2.79
N MET A 359 -24.36 20.57 -2.13
CA MET A 359 -22.99 20.73 -2.60
C MET A 359 -22.74 20.04 -3.94
N GLU A 360 -23.24 18.81 -4.10
CA GLU A 360 -23.17 18.07 -5.36
C GLU A 360 -23.98 18.77 -6.45
N THR A 361 -25.16 19.31 -6.14
CA THR A 361 -25.98 20.06 -7.11
C THR A 361 -25.30 21.36 -7.55
N GLU A 362 -24.62 22.10 -6.65
CA GLU A 362 -23.83 23.28 -7.02
C GLU A 362 -22.70 22.92 -7.99
N VAL A 363 -21.95 21.86 -7.67
CA VAL A 363 -20.84 21.38 -8.51
C VAL A 363 -21.36 20.89 -9.86
N LEU A 364 -22.49 20.18 -9.89
CA LEU A 364 -23.13 19.71 -11.11
C LEU A 364 -23.59 20.89 -11.98
N LYS A 365 -24.28 21.88 -11.40
CA LYS A 365 -24.72 23.10 -12.11
C LYS A 365 -23.53 23.85 -12.71
N LYS A 366 -22.46 24.03 -11.94
CA LYS A 366 -21.21 24.65 -12.45
C LYS A 366 -20.63 23.86 -13.61
N ARG A 367 -20.59 22.53 -13.48
CA ARG A 367 -20.06 21.65 -14.53
C ARG A 367 -20.88 21.75 -15.81
N LEU A 368 -22.21 21.73 -15.70
CA LEU A 368 -23.13 21.89 -16.83
C LEU A 368 -23.00 23.26 -17.50
N ALA A 369 -22.67 24.31 -16.73
CA ALA A 369 -22.43 25.65 -17.28
C ALA A 369 -21.12 25.76 -18.07
N ILE A 370 -20.09 24.99 -17.72
CA ILE A 370 -18.78 24.98 -18.41
C ILE A 370 -18.81 24.06 -19.64
N ARG A 371 -19.60 22.99 -19.57
CA ARG A 371 -19.72 21.98 -20.61
C ARG A 371 -20.29 22.57 -21.91
N THR A 372 -19.74 22.17 -23.04
CA THR A 372 -20.35 22.32 -24.37
C THR A 372 -21.14 21.06 -24.74
N LEU A 373 -22.04 21.13 -25.73
CA LEU A 373 -22.97 20.02 -26.05
C LEU A 373 -22.23 18.67 -26.24
N CYS A 374 -21.07 18.71 -26.89
CA CYS A 374 -20.33 17.53 -27.33
C CYS A 374 -19.06 17.22 -26.52
N GLU A 375 -18.58 18.12 -25.67
CA GLU A 375 -17.27 17.95 -25.01
C GLU A 375 -17.38 18.09 -23.48
N ASN A 376 -16.70 17.20 -22.78
CA ASN A 376 -16.56 17.30 -21.33
C ASN A 376 -15.65 18.49 -20.96
N PRO A 377 -15.90 19.12 -19.80
CA PRO A 377 -15.09 20.27 -19.38
C PRO A 377 -13.64 19.84 -19.16
N VAL A 378 -12.72 20.53 -19.85
CA VAL A 378 -11.29 20.27 -19.75
C VAL A 378 -10.71 21.07 -18.58
N ARG A 379 -10.00 20.37 -17.68
CA ARG A 379 -9.34 21.00 -16.54
C ARG A 379 -8.25 21.97 -17.02
N PRO A 380 -8.18 23.20 -16.48
CA PRO A 380 -7.11 24.14 -16.84
C PRO A 380 -5.75 23.58 -16.44
N LYS A 381 -4.74 23.84 -17.28
CA LYS A 381 -3.34 23.39 -17.06
C LYS A 381 -2.75 23.91 -15.75
N TYR A 382 -3.10 25.15 -15.37
CA TYR A 382 -2.62 25.79 -14.16
C TYR A 382 -3.78 26.12 -13.22
N PRO A 383 -3.62 25.95 -11.89
CA PRO A 383 -4.67 26.26 -10.92
C PRO A 383 -5.12 27.73 -10.94
N ASP A 384 -4.23 28.67 -11.26
CA ASP A 384 -4.56 30.08 -11.40
C ASP A 384 -3.55 30.74 -12.35
N ILE A 385 -4.02 31.22 -13.50
CA ILE A 385 -3.18 31.87 -14.51
C ILE A 385 -2.84 33.32 -14.13
N SER A 386 -3.72 33.98 -13.36
CA SER A 386 -3.59 35.36 -12.90
C SER A 386 -3.33 35.43 -11.39
N PHE A 387 -2.47 34.53 -10.89
CA PHE A 387 -2.23 34.37 -9.45
C PHE A 387 -1.84 35.68 -8.75
N SER A 388 -0.97 36.48 -9.35
CA SER A 388 -0.51 37.75 -8.76
C SER A 388 -1.63 38.76 -8.62
N GLU A 389 -2.51 38.85 -9.62
CA GLU A 389 -3.65 39.77 -9.64
C GLU A 389 -4.71 39.31 -8.63
N HIS A 390 -5.12 38.04 -8.70
CA HIS A 390 -6.10 37.47 -7.79
C HIS A 390 -5.66 37.50 -6.33
N ARG A 391 -4.38 37.29 -6.04
CA ARG A 391 -3.83 37.37 -4.68
C ARG A 391 -3.91 38.78 -4.10
N GLN A 392 -3.83 39.82 -4.93
CA GLN A 392 -3.93 41.21 -4.49
C GLN A 392 -5.40 41.68 -4.42
N ALA A 393 -6.22 41.27 -5.37
CA ALA A 393 -7.60 41.73 -5.51
C ALA A 393 -8.60 40.95 -4.63
N LEU A 394 -8.41 39.64 -4.46
CA LEU A 394 -9.39 38.78 -3.80
C LEU A 394 -9.03 38.48 -2.34
N PRO A 395 -10.05 38.37 -1.46
CA PRO A 395 -9.89 37.75 -0.15
C PRO A 395 -9.33 36.32 -0.26
N HIS A 396 -8.52 35.93 0.74
CA HIS A 396 -7.81 34.65 0.75
C HIS A 396 -8.70 33.41 0.52
N TRP A 397 -9.93 33.40 1.05
CA TRP A 397 -10.85 32.28 0.89
C TRP A 397 -11.38 32.15 -0.53
N GLN A 398 -11.63 33.27 -1.23
CA GLN A 398 -12.06 33.28 -2.64
C GLN A 398 -10.93 32.81 -3.54
N HIS A 399 -9.73 33.32 -3.30
CA HIS A 399 -8.54 32.90 -4.03
C HIS A 399 -8.26 31.41 -3.84
N THR A 400 -8.33 30.91 -2.60
CA THR A 400 -8.17 29.48 -2.29
C THR A 400 -9.27 28.63 -2.95
N ARG A 401 -10.50 29.14 -3.03
CA ARG A 401 -11.61 28.46 -3.70
C ARG A 401 -11.32 28.32 -5.20
N ILE A 402 -10.88 29.37 -5.89
CA ILE A 402 -10.50 29.33 -7.31
C ILE A 402 -9.40 28.28 -7.54
N LEU A 403 -8.34 28.31 -6.72
CA LEU A 403 -7.25 27.34 -6.81
C LEU A 403 -7.75 25.90 -6.68
N LYS A 404 -8.62 25.62 -5.70
CA LYS A 404 -9.19 24.27 -5.49
C LYS A 404 -10.15 23.88 -6.60
N GLU A 405 -10.94 24.82 -7.12
CA GLU A 405 -11.88 24.62 -8.24
C GLU A 405 -11.10 24.19 -9.49
N ASN A 406 -10.14 25.00 -9.92
CA ASN A 406 -9.32 24.73 -11.11
C ASN A 406 -8.41 23.51 -10.93
N ALA A 407 -7.95 23.23 -9.71
CA ALA A 407 -7.16 22.05 -9.41
C ALA A 407 -8.00 20.77 -9.22
N GLY A 408 -9.32 20.83 -9.21
CA GLY A 408 -10.17 19.65 -9.00
C GLY A 408 -9.95 18.98 -7.64
N VAL A 409 -9.68 19.76 -6.59
CA VAL A 409 -9.35 19.24 -5.26
C VAL A 409 -10.60 19.21 -4.38
N GLY A 410 -10.78 18.11 -3.64
CA GLY A 410 -11.90 17.96 -2.71
C GLY A 410 -13.24 17.88 -3.45
N ARG A 411 -14.21 18.71 -3.08
CA ARG A 411 -15.56 18.71 -3.70
C ARG A 411 -15.53 18.98 -5.20
N PHE A 412 -14.53 19.72 -5.67
CA PHE A 412 -14.41 20.10 -7.08
C PHE A 412 -13.77 19.00 -7.95
N TYR A 413 -13.39 17.85 -7.36
CA TYR A 413 -12.92 16.69 -8.11
C TYR A 413 -13.95 16.25 -9.17
N ALA A 414 -15.23 16.20 -8.79
CA ALA A 414 -16.32 15.82 -9.67
C ALA A 414 -16.53 16.78 -10.86
N LEU A 415 -16.01 18.01 -10.77
CA LEU A 415 -16.14 19.02 -11.82
C LEU A 415 -15.36 18.61 -13.08
N TRP A 416 -14.23 17.92 -12.92
CA TRP A 416 -13.33 17.55 -14.03
C TRP A 416 -13.25 16.04 -14.32
N ASN A 417 -13.47 15.18 -13.31
CA ASN A 417 -13.11 13.75 -13.40
C ASN A 417 -14.30 12.79 -13.53
N ASN A 418 -15.53 13.27 -13.38
CA ASN A 418 -16.70 12.41 -13.57
C ASN A 418 -17.14 12.47 -15.04
N PRO A 419 -17.04 11.40 -15.84
CA PRO A 419 -17.72 11.36 -17.13
C PRO A 419 -19.24 11.44 -16.92
N ILE A 420 -19.93 12.17 -17.80
CA ILE A 420 -21.37 11.98 -18.02
C ILE A 420 -21.40 11.07 -19.23
N ASP A 421 -21.53 9.76 -18.98
CA ASP A 421 -21.78 8.79 -20.05
C ASP A 421 -23.14 9.08 -20.71
#